data_AF-A0A3A8YKJ3-F1
#
_entry.id   AF-A0A3A8YKJ3-F1
#
_cell.length_a   1.000
_cell.length_b   1.000
_cell.length_c   1.000
_cell.angle_alpha   90.00
_cell.angle_beta   90.00
_cell.angle_gamma   90.00
#
_symmetry.space_group_name_H-M   'P 1'
#
loop_
_entity.id
_entity.type
_entity.pdbx_description
1 polymer ?
#
loop_
_entity_poly.entity_id
_entity_poly.type
_entity_poly.pdbx_seq_one_letter_code
_entity_poly.pdbx_strand_id
1 'polypeptide(L)'
;MHRECNPHRVARVGNPLPKETSRWHPLFHLAHGLYMMSRRLGSCIQTALLYVHSFRPLLAHTYTETERMIQTDPEALTTTADKLRYCRHARGLEQQEVAAYVTLHRGTYAGYETSGTRDYYPLDKLSSLAKLFEVPLDYLLDDYNRFLYEGQGWQVRALRERMGLSRREFADQFGVWTTTVRDWETDSVRMTRQTWEKLFRS
;
A
#
# COMPACT_ATOMS: atom_id res chain seq x y z
N MET A 1 10.37 31.73 -16.09
CA MET A 1 10.36 32.93 -15.24
C MET A 1 9.43 32.64 -14.07
N HIS A 2 9.98 32.12 -12.96
CA HIS A 2 9.23 31.82 -11.75
C HIS A 2 8.73 33.12 -11.10
N ARG A 3 7.45 33.14 -10.71
CA ARG A 3 6.94 34.13 -9.75
C ARG A 3 6.50 33.38 -8.50
N GLU A 4 7.28 33.57 -7.45
CA GLU A 4 7.01 33.14 -6.09
C GLU A 4 5.75 33.83 -5.56
N CYS A 5 4.76 33.06 -5.12
CA CYS A 5 3.66 33.56 -4.31
C CYS A 5 4.08 33.48 -2.84
N ASN A 6 4.39 34.63 -2.24
CA ASN A 6 4.69 34.77 -0.82
C ASN A 6 3.39 34.67 0.00
N PRO A 7 3.24 33.75 0.99
CA PRO A 7 1.97 33.49 1.68
C PRO A 7 1.69 34.38 2.90
N HIS A 8 2.46 35.44 3.15
CA HIS A 8 2.27 36.28 4.33
C HIS A 8 1.79 37.69 3.95
N ARG A 9 0.49 37.84 3.72
CA ARG A 9 -0.14 39.16 3.75
C ARG A 9 -1.22 39.19 4.84
N VAL A 10 -0.80 39.68 6.00
CA VAL A 10 -1.64 40.03 7.14
C VAL A 10 -2.75 40.96 6.64
N ALA A 11 -4.00 40.61 6.95
CA ALA A 11 -5.18 41.38 6.59
C ALA A 11 -5.09 42.79 7.18
N ARG A 12 -4.98 43.80 6.31
CA ARG A 12 -5.22 45.20 6.71
C ARG A 12 -6.72 45.47 6.60
N VAL A 13 -7.28 45.93 7.70
CA VAL A 13 -8.58 46.61 7.76
C VAL A 13 -8.60 47.73 6.74
N GLY A 14 -9.60 47.73 5.85
CA GLY A 14 -9.92 48.87 4.99
C GLY A 14 -9.41 48.85 3.55
N ASN A 15 -9.60 47.76 2.80
CA ASN A 15 -9.59 47.88 1.33
C ASN A 15 -10.98 48.33 0.85
N PRO A 16 -11.09 49.39 0.02
CA PRO A 16 -12.36 49.77 -0.57
C PRO A 16 -12.89 48.62 -1.44
N LEU A 17 -14.20 48.38 -1.35
CA LEU A 17 -14.89 47.36 -2.14
C LEU A 17 -14.57 47.58 -3.64
N PRO A 18 -14.20 46.52 -4.39
CA PRO A 18 -13.83 46.66 -5.79
C PRO A 18 -14.97 47.25 -6.63
N LYS A 19 -14.59 48.09 -7.61
CA LYS A 19 -15.51 48.64 -8.63
C LYS A 19 -16.17 47.49 -9.37
N GLU A 20 -17.51 47.49 -9.36
CA GLU A 20 -18.43 46.61 -10.09
C GLU A 20 -17.80 45.36 -10.72
N THR A 21 -17.68 44.30 -9.92
CA THR A 21 -17.24 43.00 -10.40
C THR A 21 -18.40 42.02 -10.35
N SER A 22 -18.99 41.72 -11.50
CA SER A 22 -19.97 40.60 -11.64
C SER A 22 -19.35 39.23 -11.31
N ARG A 23 -18.01 39.17 -11.16
CA ARG A 23 -17.24 37.99 -10.79
C ARG A 23 -17.16 37.83 -9.28
N TRP A 24 -17.26 36.59 -8.82
CA TRP A 24 -17.01 36.22 -7.43
C TRP A 24 -15.55 36.47 -7.06
N HIS A 25 -15.33 37.06 -5.88
CA HIS A 25 -14.01 37.20 -5.29
C HIS A 25 -14.05 36.83 -3.80
N PRO A 26 -12.96 36.27 -3.24
CA PRO A 26 -12.86 36.02 -1.81
C PRO A 26 -12.93 37.34 -1.04
N LEU A 27 -13.75 37.38 0.00
CA LEU A 27 -13.89 38.52 0.91
C LEU A 27 -13.11 38.26 2.21
N PHE A 28 -13.37 37.13 2.87
CA PHE A 28 -12.66 36.70 4.09
C PHE A 28 -12.45 35.18 4.11
N HIS A 29 -11.37 34.73 4.75
CA HIS A 29 -11.13 33.32 5.05
C HIS A 29 -11.74 33.00 6.43
N LEU A 30 -12.65 32.02 6.47
CA LEU A 30 -13.41 31.68 7.69
C LEU A 30 -12.76 30.52 8.46
N ALA A 31 -12.29 29.50 7.75
CA ALA A 31 -11.62 28.31 8.29
C ALA A 31 -10.80 27.65 7.17
N HIS A 32 -9.99 26.63 7.48
CA HIS A 32 -9.18 25.94 6.47
C HIS A 32 -10.06 25.44 5.30
N GLY A 33 -9.77 25.94 4.09
CA GLY A 33 -10.54 25.61 2.88
C GLY A 33 -11.88 26.35 2.76
N LEU A 34 -12.36 27.06 3.78
CA LEU A 34 -13.65 27.77 3.76
C LEU A 34 -13.47 29.29 3.58
N TYR A 35 -14.05 29.81 2.50
CA TYR A 35 -13.99 31.21 2.11
C TYR A 35 -15.39 31.82 2.03
N MET A 36 -15.55 33.04 2.55
CA MET A 36 -16.69 33.87 2.23
C MET A 36 -16.39 34.58 0.91
N MET A 37 -17.20 34.31 -0.11
CA MET A 37 -17.13 34.96 -1.42
C MET A 37 -18.14 36.10 -1.46
N SER A 38 -17.79 37.16 -2.18
CA SER A 38 -18.72 38.24 -2.51
C SER A 38 -18.66 38.59 -3.98
N ARG A 39 -19.76 39.10 -4.52
CA ARG A 39 -19.79 39.81 -5.79
C ARG A 39 -20.77 40.97 -5.72
N ARG A 40 -20.54 42.00 -6.53
CA ARG A 40 -21.43 43.15 -6.64
C ARG A 40 -22.28 43.03 -7.91
N LEU A 41 -23.59 43.17 -7.78
CA LEU A 41 -24.54 43.19 -8.90
C LEU A 41 -25.35 44.49 -8.80
N GLY A 42 -24.98 45.50 -9.57
CA GLY A 42 -25.52 46.85 -9.43
C GLY A 42 -25.35 47.39 -8.00
N SER A 43 -26.45 47.76 -7.34
CA SER A 43 -26.47 48.25 -5.95
C SER A 43 -26.42 47.13 -4.89
N CYS A 44 -26.61 45.87 -5.27
CA CYS A 44 -26.67 44.75 -4.34
C CYS A 44 -25.31 44.07 -4.18
N ILE A 45 -25.00 43.63 -2.96
CA ILE A 45 -23.88 42.74 -2.67
C ILE A 45 -24.46 41.35 -2.43
N GLN A 46 -23.97 40.36 -3.16
CA GLN A 46 -24.28 38.95 -2.93
C GLN A 46 -23.10 38.27 -2.25
N THR A 47 -23.41 37.42 -1.27
CA THR A 47 -22.43 36.61 -0.55
C THR A 47 -22.72 35.13 -0.75
N ALA A 48 -21.68 34.31 -0.83
CA ALA A 48 -21.77 32.86 -0.88
C ALA A 48 -20.59 32.23 -0.14
N LEU A 49 -20.70 30.97 0.26
CA LEU A 49 -19.58 30.19 0.80
C LEU A 49 -18.91 29.41 -0.32
N LEU A 50 -17.57 29.41 -0.34
CA LEU A 50 -16.75 28.52 -1.16
C LEU A 50 -15.95 27.62 -0.22
N TYR A 51 -16.17 26.31 -0.31
CA TYR A 51 -15.37 25.32 0.40
C TYR A 51 -14.48 24.57 -0.59
N VAL A 52 -13.17 24.77 -0.48
CA VAL A 52 -12.14 24.06 -1.25
C VAL A 52 -11.66 22.90 -0.41
N HIS A 53 -12.01 21.68 -0.81
CA HIS A 53 -11.54 20.47 -0.15
C HIS A 53 -10.43 19.82 -0.98
N SER A 54 -9.33 19.46 -0.32
CA SER A 54 -8.30 18.59 -0.90
C SER A 54 -8.50 17.17 -0.38
N PHE A 55 -8.60 16.23 -1.31
CA PHE A 55 -8.61 14.80 -1.00
C PHE A 55 -7.59 14.11 -1.90
N ARG A 56 -7.03 13.00 -1.43
CA ARG A 56 -6.22 12.12 -2.28
C ARG A 56 -7.18 11.16 -2.99
N PRO A 57 -7.30 11.21 -4.32
CA PRO A 57 -8.11 10.23 -5.02
C PRO A 57 -7.48 8.84 -4.79
N LEU A 58 -8.26 7.92 -4.24
CA LEU A 58 -7.92 6.50 -4.30
C LEU A 58 -8.06 6.09 -5.76
N LEU A 59 -6.96 5.70 -6.41
CA LEU A 59 -7.00 5.15 -7.77
C LEU A 59 -7.52 3.72 -7.73
N ALA A 60 -8.80 3.52 -7.42
CA ALA A 60 -9.48 2.27 -7.67
C ALA A 60 -10.17 2.34 -9.04
N HIS A 61 -10.12 1.24 -9.79
CA HIS A 61 -10.65 1.22 -11.16
C HIS A 61 -12.17 1.18 -11.17
N THR A 62 -12.77 0.76 -10.06
CA THR A 62 -14.22 0.72 -9.86
C THR A 62 -14.64 1.34 -8.54
N TYR A 63 -15.86 1.87 -8.49
CA TYR A 63 -16.46 2.38 -7.26
C TYR A 63 -16.48 1.31 -6.15
N THR A 64 -16.80 0.06 -6.50
CA THR A 64 -16.80 -1.08 -5.56
C THR A 64 -15.43 -1.33 -4.94
N GLU A 65 -14.34 -1.22 -5.72
CA GLU A 65 -12.99 -1.35 -5.18
C GLU A 65 -12.66 -0.20 -4.22
N THR A 66 -13.04 1.03 -4.56
CA THR A 66 -12.87 2.20 -3.67
C THR A 66 -13.63 2.02 -2.35
N GLU A 67 -14.89 1.59 -2.40
CA GLU A 67 -15.68 1.34 -1.18
C GLU A 67 -15.07 0.26 -0.30
N ARG A 68 -14.67 -0.87 -0.91
CA ARG A 68 -14.00 -1.95 -0.18
C ARG A 68 -12.75 -1.43 0.52
N MET A 69 -11.95 -0.64 -0.18
CA MET A 69 -10.74 -0.05 0.39
C MET A 69 -11.00 0.88 1.57
N ILE A 70 -12.03 1.73 1.48
CA ILE A 70 -12.41 2.64 2.57
C ILE A 70 -12.85 1.85 3.81
N GLN A 71 -13.51 0.71 3.60
CA GLN A 71 -13.99 -0.17 4.67
C GLN A 71 -12.92 -1.14 5.19
N THR A 72 -11.82 -1.32 4.46
CA THR A 72 -10.76 -2.29 4.81
C THR A 72 -9.89 -1.72 5.92
N ASP A 73 -9.81 -2.43 7.04
CA ASP A 73 -8.79 -2.20 8.06
C ASP A 73 -7.43 -2.71 7.54
N PRO A 74 -6.39 -1.86 7.39
CA PRO A 74 -5.09 -2.27 6.87
C PRO A 74 -4.40 -3.34 7.72
N GLU A 75 -4.67 -3.38 9.02
CA GLU A 75 -4.08 -4.36 9.95
C GLU A 75 -4.76 -5.73 9.85
N ALA A 76 -5.98 -5.80 9.29
CA ALA A 76 -6.68 -7.05 9.05
C ALA A 76 -6.19 -7.78 7.79
N LEU A 77 -5.33 -7.15 6.97
CA LEU A 77 -4.78 -7.75 5.76
C LEU A 77 -3.73 -8.81 6.09
N THR A 78 -4.00 -10.06 5.73
CA THR A 78 -3.13 -11.19 6.05
C THR A 78 -2.18 -11.55 4.91
N THR A 79 -2.62 -11.47 3.66
CA THR A 79 -1.84 -11.93 2.50
C THR A 79 -0.94 -10.82 1.95
N THR A 80 0.24 -11.18 1.45
CA THR A 80 1.13 -10.23 0.76
C THR A 80 0.43 -9.57 -0.44
N ALA A 81 -0.38 -10.34 -1.19
CA ALA A 81 -1.10 -9.83 -2.35
C ALA A 81 -2.09 -8.71 -2.00
N ASP A 82 -2.89 -8.91 -0.95
CA ASP A 82 -3.88 -7.91 -0.52
C ASP A 82 -3.19 -6.66 0.05
N LYS A 83 -2.10 -6.83 0.80
CA LYS A 83 -1.28 -5.72 1.30
C LYS A 83 -0.66 -4.90 0.15
N LEU A 84 -0.10 -5.57 -0.87
CA LEU A 84 0.43 -4.89 -2.06
C LEU A 84 -0.66 -4.10 -2.79
N ARG A 85 -1.82 -4.72 -3.01
CA ARG A 85 -2.97 -4.06 -3.64
C ARG A 85 -3.42 -2.83 -2.85
N TYR A 86 -3.58 -2.98 -1.53
CA TYR A 86 -3.96 -1.89 -0.64
C TYR A 86 -2.96 -0.74 -0.69
N CYS A 87 -1.67 -1.02 -0.50
CA CYS A 87 -0.62 -0.01 -0.54
C CYS A 87 -0.57 0.74 -1.88
N ARG A 88 -0.68 0.03 -3.01
CA ARG A 88 -0.72 0.67 -4.33
C ARG A 88 -1.85 1.69 -4.43
N HIS A 89 -3.06 1.30 -4.06
CA HIS A 89 -4.20 2.19 -4.16
C HIS A 89 -4.14 3.33 -3.14
N ALA A 90 -3.63 3.09 -1.92
CA ALA A 90 -3.41 4.14 -0.91
C ALA A 90 -2.40 5.20 -1.39
N ARG A 91 -1.45 4.79 -2.24
CA ARG A 91 -0.52 5.69 -2.94
C ARG A 91 -1.10 6.34 -4.20
N GLY A 92 -2.29 5.94 -4.63
CA GLY A 92 -2.89 6.42 -5.87
C GLY A 92 -2.00 6.09 -7.07
N LEU A 93 -1.54 4.84 -7.18
CA LEU A 93 -0.71 4.36 -8.28
C LEU A 93 -1.44 3.33 -9.14
N GLU A 94 -1.18 3.37 -10.44
CA GLU A 94 -1.59 2.32 -11.38
C GLU A 94 -0.63 1.12 -11.31
N GLN A 95 -1.13 -0.07 -11.67
CA GLN A 95 -0.28 -1.27 -11.77
C GLN A 95 0.89 -1.08 -12.74
N GLN A 96 0.69 -0.30 -13.81
CA GLN A 96 1.74 0.00 -14.79
C GLN A 96 2.87 0.84 -14.16
N GLU A 97 2.53 1.82 -13.32
CA GLU A 97 3.51 2.67 -12.65
C GLU A 97 4.34 1.89 -11.63
N VAL A 98 3.67 1.06 -10.81
CA VAL A 98 4.37 0.20 -9.86
C VAL A 98 5.27 -0.79 -10.58
N ALA A 99 4.77 -1.45 -11.63
CA ALA A 99 5.54 -2.40 -12.42
C ALA A 99 6.77 -1.74 -13.05
N ALA A 100 6.63 -0.52 -13.60
CA ALA A 100 7.75 0.23 -14.14
C ALA A 100 8.80 0.54 -13.06
N TYR A 101 8.38 0.97 -11.86
CA TYR A 101 9.28 1.28 -10.75
C TYR A 101 10.13 0.07 -10.33
N VAL A 102 9.54 -1.13 -10.28
CA VAL A 102 10.26 -2.36 -9.90
C VAL A 102 10.81 -3.17 -11.08
N THR A 103 10.78 -2.60 -12.29
CA THR A 103 11.26 -3.24 -13.52
C THR A 103 10.60 -4.61 -13.76
N LEU A 104 9.28 -4.66 -13.64
CA LEU A 104 8.45 -5.83 -13.97
C LEU A 104 7.54 -5.52 -15.16
N HIS A 105 7.12 -6.57 -15.86
CA HIS A 105 5.99 -6.44 -16.78
C HIS A 105 4.69 -6.21 -15.99
N ARG A 106 3.78 -5.37 -16.49
CA ARG A 106 2.52 -5.05 -15.81
C ARG A 106 1.68 -6.27 -15.47
N GLY A 107 1.63 -7.26 -16.37
CA GLY A 107 0.94 -8.53 -16.11
C GLY A 107 1.58 -9.34 -14.97
N THR A 108 2.90 -9.27 -14.81
CA THR A 108 3.60 -9.93 -13.70
C THR A 108 3.21 -9.28 -12.37
N TYR A 109 3.19 -7.95 -12.31
CA TYR A 109 2.77 -7.23 -11.11
C TYR A 109 1.28 -7.41 -10.83
N ALA A 110 0.41 -7.45 -11.85
CA ALA A 110 -1.00 -7.79 -11.65
C ALA A 110 -1.15 -9.16 -10.96
N GLY A 111 -0.33 -10.15 -11.34
CA GLY A 111 -0.29 -11.45 -10.66
C GLY A 111 0.24 -11.40 -9.22
N TYR A 112 1.03 -10.39 -8.83
CA TYR A 112 1.45 -10.19 -7.44
C TYR A 112 0.30 -9.71 -6.57
N GLU A 113 -0.63 -8.95 -7.14
CA GLU A 113 -1.80 -8.46 -6.42
C GLU A 113 -2.94 -9.49 -6.37
N THR A 114 -2.86 -10.62 -7.08
CA THR A 114 -3.92 -11.63 -7.10
C THR A 114 -3.67 -12.70 -6.04
N SER A 115 -4.45 -12.66 -4.96
CA SER A 115 -4.39 -13.64 -3.86
C SER A 115 -4.52 -15.08 -4.39
N GLY A 116 -3.64 -15.97 -3.92
CA GLY A 116 -3.59 -17.38 -4.35
C GLY A 116 -2.97 -17.64 -5.72
N THR A 117 -2.65 -16.61 -6.52
CA THR A 117 -1.95 -16.80 -7.82
C THR A 117 -0.45 -16.92 -7.63
N ARG A 118 0.10 -16.19 -6.65
CA ARG A 118 1.54 -16.08 -6.42
C ARG A 118 1.86 -16.23 -4.94
N ASP A 119 2.66 -17.25 -4.64
CA ASP A 119 3.13 -17.49 -3.27
C ASP A 119 4.58 -17.05 -3.05
N TYR A 120 5.25 -16.62 -4.12
CA TYR A 120 6.64 -16.20 -4.05
C TYR A 120 6.88 -14.90 -4.80
N TYR A 121 7.60 -14.04 -4.10
CA TYR A 121 8.02 -12.73 -4.54
C TYR A 121 9.54 -12.66 -4.41
N PRO A 122 10.30 -12.13 -5.38
CA PRO A 122 11.72 -11.92 -5.16
C PRO A 122 11.92 -10.85 -4.07
N LEU A 123 12.85 -11.08 -3.13
CA LEU A 123 13.05 -10.21 -1.97
C LEU A 123 13.51 -8.79 -2.38
N ASP A 124 14.28 -8.67 -3.46
CA ASP A 124 14.68 -7.40 -4.07
C ASP A 124 13.47 -6.59 -4.56
N LYS A 125 12.47 -7.28 -5.13
CA LYS A 125 11.22 -6.65 -5.59
C LYS A 125 10.36 -6.21 -4.41
N LEU A 126 10.18 -7.06 -3.40
CA LEU A 126 9.45 -6.67 -2.19
C LEU A 126 10.12 -5.50 -1.47
N SER A 127 11.45 -5.49 -1.39
CA SER A 127 12.21 -4.38 -0.80
C SER A 127 12.03 -3.08 -1.59
N SER A 128 11.96 -3.18 -2.92
CA SER A 128 11.70 -2.02 -3.78
C SER A 128 10.25 -1.52 -3.64
N LEU A 129 9.27 -2.42 -3.54
CA LEU A 129 7.87 -2.09 -3.30
C LEU A 129 7.66 -1.44 -1.92
N ALA A 130 8.31 -1.97 -0.88
CA ALA A 130 8.27 -1.39 0.47
C ALA A 130 8.78 0.07 0.46
N LYS A 131 9.85 0.35 -0.29
CA LYS A 131 10.37 1.72 -0.50
C LYS A 131 9.37 2.60 -1.25
N LEU A 132 8.80 2.10 -2.36
CA LEU A 132 7.80 2.85 -3.16
C LEU A 132 6.57 3.23 -2.33
N PHE A 133 6.14 2.32 -1.47
CA PHE A 133 4.96 2.50 -0.62
C PHE A 133 5.28 3.16 0.73
N GLU A 134 6.56 3.44 1.01
CA GLU A 134 7.11 3.90 2.28
C GLU A 134 6.53 3.16 3.50
N VAL A 135 6.50 1.83 3.42
CA VAL A 135 6.12 0.94 4.52
C VAL A 135 7.31 0.06 4.90
N PRO A 136 7.39 -0.45 6.14
CA PRO A 136 8.37 -1.47 6.49
C PRO A 136 8.22 -2.70 5.58
N LEU A 137 9.33 -3.34 5.21
CA LEU A 137 9.30 -4.57 4.41
C LEU A 137 8.46 -5.66 5.12
N ASP A 138 8.64 -5.80 6.44
CA ASP A 138 7.90 -6.73 7.27
C ASP A 138 6.39 -6.56 7.21
N TYR A 139 5.91 -5.35 6.96
CA TYR A 139 4.47 -5.11 6.80
C TYR A 139 3.96 -5.89 5.59
N LEU A 140 4.67 -5.88 4.46
CA LEU A 140 4.24 -6.55 3.22
C LEU A 140 4.28 -8.08 3.29
N LEU A 141 5.05 -8.66 4.22
CA LEU A 141 5.20 -10.10 4.32
C LEU A 141 3.97 -10.73 4.99
N ASP A 142 3.45 -11.80 4.39
CA ASP A 142 2.62 -12.75 5.12
C ASP A 142 3.48 -13.79 5.85
N ASP A 143 2.86 -14.63 6.68
CA ASP A 143 3.59 -15.59 7.51
C ASP A 143 4.44 -16.59 6.70
N TYR A 144 4.00 -16.94 5.49
CA TYR A 144 4.74 -17.85 4.62
C TYR A 144 5.96 -17.16 3.99
N ASN A 145 5.79 -15.95 3.48
CA ASN A 145 6.89 -15.15 2.94
C ASN A 145 7.90 -14.81 4.04
N ARG A 146 7.43 -14.50 5.26
CA ARG A 146 8.27 -14.33 6.44
C ARG A 146 9.11 -15.58 6.71
N PHE A 147 8.49 -16.76 6.74
CA PHE A 147 9.19 -18.03 6.87
C PHE A 147 10.30 -18.19 5.82
N LEU A 148 10.06 -17.83 4.57
CA LEU A 148 11.06 -17.93 3.50
C LEU A 148 12.25 -16.99 3.72
N TYR A 149 12.03 -15.73 4.11
CA TYR A 149 13.10 -14.73 4.18
C TYR A 149 13.81 -14.64 5.54
N GLU A 150 13.20 -15.13 6.62
CA GLU A 150 13.84 -15.25 7.94
C GLU A 150 14.70 -16.52 8.07
N GLY A 151 14.80 -17.32 6.99
CA GLY A 151 15.62 -18.53 6.91
C GLY A 151 14.81 -19.79 7.12
N GLN A 152 14.30 -20.35 6.01
CA GLN A 152 13.49 -21.58 6.06
C GLN A 152 14.31 -22.77 6.59
N GLY A 153 15.59 -22.89 6.23
CA GLY A 153 16.38 -24.07 6.55
C GLY A 153 16.62 -24.22 8.04
N TRP A 154 16.94 -23.11 8.71
CA TRP A 154 17.04 -23.07 10.17
C TRP A 154 15.70 -23.38 10.84
N GLN A 155 14.59 -22.81 10.36
CA GLN A 155 13.26 -23.04 10.94
C GLN A 155 12.81 -24.50 10.82
N VAL A 156 13.05 -25.14 9.66
CA VAL A 156 12.76 -26.56 9.44
C VAL A 156 13.62 -27.44 10.35
N ARG A 157 14.92 -27.13 10.45
CA ARG A 157 15.84 -27.83 11.34
C ARG A 157 15.41 -27.71 12.81
N ALA A 158 15.06 -26.50 13.25
CA ALA A 158 14.60 -26.25 14.61
C ALA A 158 13.31 -27.00 14.92
N LEU A 159 12.35 -27.02 13.98
CA LEU A 159 11.12 -27.82 14.11
C LEU A 159 11.45 -29.31 14.28
N ARG A 160 12.30 -29.86 13.42
CA ARG A 160 12.70 -31.27 13.48
C ARG A 160 13.41 -31.61 14.79
N GLU A 161 14.36 -30.79 15.22
CA GLU A 161 15.11 -30.99 16.47
C GLU A 161 14.20 -30.86 17.70
N ARG A 162 13.24 -29.94 17.69
CA ARG A 162 12.20 -29.83 18.74
C ARG A 162 11.36 -31.10 18.86
N MET A 163 11.13 -31.82 17.76
CA MET A 163 10.43 -33.11 17.75
C MET A 163 11.34 -34.29 18.16
N GLY A 164 12.65 -34.07 18.33
CA GLY A 164 13.61 -35.12 18.66
C GLY A 164 13.88 -36.10 17.52
N LEU A 165 13.62 -35.71 16.27
CA LEU A 165 13.67 -36.61 15.11
C LEU A 165 14.97 -36.47 14.32
N SER A 166 15.48 -37.59 13.83
CA SER A 166 16.45 -37.59 12.74
C SER A 166 15.81 -37.09 11.44
N ARG A 167 16.62 -36.70 10.45
CA ARG A 167 16.08 -36.31 9.13
C ARG A 167 15.25 -37.41 8.48
N ARG A 168 15.63 -38.67 8.70
CA ARG A 168 14.92 -39.82 8.15
C ARG A 168 13.55 -39.97 8.80
N GLU A 169 13.48 -39.98 10.12
CA GLU A 169 12.21 -40.10 10.85
C GLU A 169 11.27 -38.92 10.56
N PHE A 170 11.81 -37.70 10.47
CA PHE A 170 11.03 -36.53 10.06
C PHE A 170 10.47 -36.70 8.64
N ALA A 171 11.29 -37.17 7.70
CA ALA A 171 10.86 -37.42 6.34
C ALA A 171 9.76 -38.49 6.27
N ASP A 172 9.94 -39.60 6.99
CA ASP A 172 8.98 -40.69 7.09
C ASP A 172 7.65 -40.23 7.71
N GLN A 173 7.69 -39.39 8.76
CA GLN A 173 6.51 -38.85 9.42
C GLN A 173 5.67 -37.95 8.49
N PHE A 174 6.31 -37.13 7.65
CA PHE A 174 5.62 -36.19 6.78
C PHE A 174 5.47 -36.69 5.32
N GLY A 175 5.86 -37.94 5.05
CA GLY A 175 5.71 -38.56 3.74
C GLY A 175 6.54 -37.91 2.64
N VAL A 176 7.74 -37.41 2.97
CA VAL A 176 8.67 -36.77 2.02
C VAL A 176 9.99 -37.54 1.95
N TRP A 177 10.82 -37.25 0.96
CA TRP A 177 12.14 -37.87 0.86
C TRP A 177 13.10 -37.25 1.86
N THR A 178 14.00 -38.05 2.45
CA THR A 178 15.03 -37.56 3.38
C THR A 178 15.94 -36.51 2.74
N THR A 179 16.19 -36.61 1.44
CA THR A 179 16.93 -35.61 0.66
C THR A 179 16.21 -34.28 0.62
N THR A 180 14.88 -34.26 0.50
CA THR A 180 14.07 -33.05 0.52
C THR A 180 14.20 -32.31 1.85
N VAL A 181 14.19 -33.03 2.98
CA VAL A 181 14.41 -32.43 4.30
C VAL A 181 15.79 -31.79 4.39
N ARG A 182 16.84 -32.50 3.92
CA ARG A 182 18.19 -31.93 3.86
C ARG A 182 18.23 -30.66 3.00
N ASP A 183 17.64 -30.70 1.80
CA ASP A 183 17.69 -29.59 0.85
C ASP A 183 16.89 -28.37 1.35
N TRP A 184 15.85 -28.58 2.15
CA TRP A 184 15.19 -27.50 2.90
C TRP A 184 16.11 -26.93 3.98
N GLU A 185 16.70 -27.78 4.83
CA GLU A 185 17.57 -27.35 5.95
C GLU A 185 18.82 -26.58 5.51
N THR A 186 19.29 -26.80 4.28
CA THR A 186 20.43 -26.09 3.69
C THR A 186 20.01 -24.93 2.80
N ASP A 187 18.73 -24.55 2.79
CA ASP A 187 18.15 -23.52 1.92
C ASP A 187 18.39 -23.75 0.42
N SER A 188 18.70 -24.99 0.01
CA SER A 188 18.99 -25.36 -1.38
C SER A 188 17.73 -25.37 -2.24
N VAL A 189 16.59 -25.71 -1.64
CA VAL A 189 15.29 -25.74 -2.32
C VAL A 189 14.28 -24.98 -1.49
N ARG A 190 13.48 -24.14 -2.16
CA ARG A 190 12.35 -23.44 -1.54
C ARG A 190 11.24 -24.44 -1.21
N MET A 191 10.82 -24.49 0.04
CA MET A 191 9.59 -25.19 0.44
C MET A 191 8.38 -24.58 -0.30
N THR A 192 7.33 -25.37 -0.54
CA THR A 192 6.08 -24.84 -1.12
C THR A 192 5.15 -24.36 -0.01
N ARG A 193 4.24 -23.43 -0.31
CA ARG A 193 3.24 -22.95 0.66
C ARG A 193 2.42 -24.10 1.25
N GLN A 194 1.94 -25.00 0.40
CA GLN A 194 1.15 -26.15 0.82
C GLN A 194 1.90 -27.05 1.81
N THR A 195 3.19 -27.30 1.58
CA THR A 195 4.01 -28.09 2.50
C THR A 195 4.26 -27.33 3.81
N TRP A 196 4.54 -26.03 3.73
CA TRP A 196 4.72 -25.19 4.91
C TRP A 196 3.45 -25.18 5.79
N GLU A 197 2.26 -25.05 5.21
CA GLU A 197 0.99 -25.11 5.94
C GLU A 197 0.85 -26.45 6.69
N LYS A 198 1.19 -27.57 6.04
CA LYS A 198 1.17 -28.90 6.67
C LYS A 198 2.20 -29.12 7.79
N LEU A 199 3.26 -28.31 7.84
CA LEU A 199 4.33 -28.48 8.83
C LEU A 199 4.22 -27.48 9.98
N PHE A 200 3.77 -26.25 9.70
CA PHE A 200 3.83 -25.13 10.64
C PHE A 200 2.45 -24.59 11.07
N ARG A 201 1.36 -24.97 10.38
CA ARG A 201 -0.02 -24.55 10.73
C ARG A 201 -0.89 -25.70 11.23
N SER A 202 -0.34 -26.91 11.31
CA SER A 202 -1.05 -28.13 11.75
C SER A 202 -1.11 -28.26 13.26
#